data_AF-S7YYH5-F1
#
_entry.id   AF-S7YYH5-F1
#
_cell.length_a   1.000
_cell.length_b   1.000
_cell.length_c   1.000
_cell.angle_alpha   90.00
_cell.angle_beta   90.00
_cell.angle_gamma   90.00
#
_symmetry.space_group_name_H-M   'P 1'
#
loop_
_entity.id
_entity.type
_entity.pdbx_description
1 polymer ?
#
loop_
_entity_poly.entity_id
_entity_poly.type
_entity_poly.pdbx_seq_one_letter_code
_entity_poly.pdbx_strand_id
1 'polypeptide(L)'
;MKKRNTLLILGALLSSVGLAACSSSMDTKGKGIAQLMNDNQERVFYSVIDSNDDALPGKDERINYVYITKGGKLNGYEIGGGTVGAAVELHMDEVVGKNINEVRKLAEERSKGTFEVDKVTAKVITDGSGNNTTKEELKISVYENKPDYLTFVSLTSGQIRDKYYAGYIAYTNSLVSSGDLLITEVSKGNVINFDKADGKIVEEKK
;
A
#
# COMPACT_ATOMS: atom_id res chain seq x y z
N MET A 1 -61.47 26.74 39.59
CA MET A 1 -60.83 26.60 38.26
C MET A 1 -59.55 27.43 38.22
N LYS A 2 -58.37 26.80 38.29
CA LYS A 2 -57.08 27.42 37.90
C LYS A 2 -56.28 26.39 37.10
N LYS A 3 -55.81 26.84 35.94
CA LYS A 3 -55.25 26.04 34.85
C LYS A 3 -53.78 25.66 35.10
N ARG A 4 -53.51 24.41 34.71
CA ARG A 4 -52.29 23.73 34.25
C ARG A 4 -51.06 24.62 33.94
N ASN A 5 -49.87 24.10 34.28
CA ASN A 5 -48.80 23.86 33.32
C ASN A 5 -47.79 22.86 33.89
N THR A 6 -47.92 21.60 33.45
CA THR A 6 -46.95 20.53 33.67
C THR A 6 -45.83 20.71 32.65
N LEU A 7 -44.65 21.11 33.13
CA LEU A 7 -43.45 21.23 32.31
C LEU A 7 -42.82 19.83 32.15
N LEU A 8 -43.04 19.21 31.00
CA LEU A 8 -42.32 18.02 30.55
C LEU A 8 -40.96 18.47 29.98
N ILE A 9 -39.89 18.34 30.77
CA ILE A 9 -38.53 18.45 30.24
C ILE A 9 -38.14 17.05 29.75
N LEU A 10 -38.34 16.88 28.44
CA LEU A 10 -37.86 15.75 27.65
C LEU A 10 -36.32 15.89 27.54
N GLY A 11 -35.59 15.22 28.42
CA GLY A 11 -34.13 15.13 28.36
C GLY A 11 -33.73 14.29 27.15
N ALA A 12 -33.49 14.95 26.02
CA ALA A 12 -32.85 14.33 24.87
C ALA A 12 -31.43 13.89 25.29
N LEU A 13 -31.21 12.58 25.39
CA LEU A 13 -29.87 12.02 25.42
C LEU A 13 -29.16 12.51 24.15
N LEU A 14 -28.22 13.42 24.32
CA LEU A 14 -27.17 13.66 23.34
C LEU A 14 -26.37 12.35 23.25
N SER A 15 -26.76 11.48 22.32
CA SER A 15 -25.87 10.45 21.80
C SER A 15 -24.76 11.18 21.07
N SER A 16 -23.76 11.63 21.82
CA SER A 16 -22.42 11.84 21.28
C SER A 16 -21.96 10.48 20.79
N VAL A 17 -22.32 10.14 19.56
CA VAL A 17 -21.61 9.15 18.78
C VAL A 17 -20.24 9.79 18.60
N GLY A 18 -19.37 9.54 19.58
CA GLY A 18 -17.95 9.66 19.35
C GLY A 18 -17.69 8.74 18.17
N LEU A 19 -17.62 9.31 16.98
CA LEU A 19 -16.73 8.82 15.95
C LEU A 19 -15.34 8.91 16.58
N ALA A 20 -15.03 7.90 17.40
CA ALA A 20 -13.69 7.37 17.41
C ALA A 20 -13.45 6.95 15.97
N ALA A 21 -13.00 7.90 15.16
CA ALA A 21 -12.00 7.61 14.17
C ALA A 21 -10.86 6.99 14.99
N CYS A 22 -10.98 5.69 15.25
CA CYS A 22 -9.83 4.84 15.46
C CYS A 22 -9.08 4.98 14.14
N SER A 23 -8.27 6.04 14.03
CA SER A 23 -7.09 5.99 13.19
C SER A 23 -6.35 4.80 13.77
N SER A 24 -6.57 3.62 13.19
CA SER A 24 -5.70 2.49 13.38
C SER A 24 -4.32 3.09 13.15
N SER A 25 -3.54 3.26 14.23
CA SER A 25 -2.19 3.77 14.12
C SER A 25 -1.54 2.94 13.02
N MET A 26 -1.04 3.59 11.97
CA MET A 26 -0.40 2.91 10.85
C MET A 26 0.90 2.30 11.35
N ASP A 27 0.78 1.18 12.05
CA ASP A 27 1.89 0.48 12.68
C ASP A 27 2.69 -0.20 11.57
N THR A 28 3.68 0.56 11.12
CA THR A 28 4.59 0.25 10.01
C THR A 28 6.03 0.19 10.49
N LYS A 29 6.26 0.54 11.76
CA LYS A 29 7.59 0.72 12.31
C LYS A 29 8.28 -0.62 12.47
N GLY A 30 9.46 -0.75 11.86
CA GLY A 30 10.30 -1.96 11.98
C GLY A 30 9.79 -3.17 11.19
N LYS A 31 8.79 -3.00 10.32
CA LYS A 31 8.29 -4.03 9.42
C LYS A 31 8.71 -3.75 7.98
N GLY A 32 8.98 -4.80 7.21
CA GLY A 32 9.10 -4.70 5.75
C GLY A 32 7.76 -4.92 5.04
N ILE A 33 7.74 -4.75 3.72
CA ILE A 33 6.52 -4.83 2.91
C ILE A 33 5.86 -6.21 3.01
N ALA A 34 6.62 -7.31 2.96
CA ALA A 34 6.06 -8.66 3.03
C ALA A 34 5.36 -8.89 4.38
N GLN A 35 5.98 -8.45 5.47
CA GLN A 35 5.36 -8.47 6.80
C GLN A 35 4.09 -7.61 6.85
N LEU A 36 4.11 -6.40 6.28
CA LEU A 36 2.94 -5.51 6.24
C LEU A 36 1.78 -6.10 5.43
N MET A 37 2.06 -6.73 4.30
CA MET A 37 1.04 -7.41 3.49
C MET A 37 0.44 -8.63 4.19
N ASN A 38 1.19 -9.23 5.13
CA ASN A 38 0.75 -10.36 5.94
C ASN A 38 0.05 -9.96 7.26
N ASP A 39 0.04 -8.68 7.63
CA ASP A 39 -0.74 -8.20 8.79
C ASP A 39 -2.23 -8.49 8.60
N ASN A 40 -2.96 -8.77 9.69
CA ASN A 40 -4.42 -8.91 9.65
C ASN A 40 -5.16 -7.56 9.46
N GLN A 41 -4.42 -6.45 9.51
CA GLN A 41 -4.93 -5.13 9.12
C GLN A 41 -5.03 -5.05 7.60
N GLU A 42 -6.16 -4.59 7.08
CA GLU A 42 -6.29 -4.34 5.66
C GLU A 42 -5.44 -3.13 5.25
N ARG A 43 -4.67 -3.26 4.17
CA ARG A 43 -3.74 -2.21 3.70
C ARG A 43 -3.80 -2.05 2.19
N VAL A 44 -3.41 -0.86 1.73
CA VAL A 44 -3.27 -0.55 0.31
C VAL A 44 -1.81 -0.28 -0.02
N PHE A 45 -1.34 -0.84 -1.12
CA PHE A 45 -0.07 -0.54 -1.73
C PHE A 45 -0.30 -0.09 -3.17
N TYR A 46 0.54 0.81 -3.64
CA TYR A 46 0.48 1.34 -4.99
C TYR A 46 1.78 0.99 -5.69
N SER A 47 1.68 0.30 -6.83
CA SER A 47 2.75 0.30 -7.81
C SER A 47 2.56 1.51 -8.70
N VAL A 48 3.53 2.43 -8.69
CA VAL A 48 3.46 3.68 -9.44
C VAL A 48 4.65 3.82 -10.36
N ILE A 49 4.42 4.52 -11.47
CA ILE A 49 5.49 4.99 -12.33
C ILE A 49 5.91 6.36 -11.85
N ASP A 50 7.16 6.48 -11.43
CA ASP A 50 7.82 7.76 -11.22
C ASP A 50 8.09 8.41 -12.59
N SER A 51 7.31 9.45 -12.86
CA SER A 51 7.23 10.18 -14.11
C SER A 51 8.34 11.22 -14.30
N ASN A 52 9.05 11.60 -13.23
CA ASN A 52 10.11 12.61 -13.27
C ASN A 52 11.51 12.03 -12.97
N ASP A 53 11.59 10.71 -12.70
CA ASP A 53 12.81 9.94 -12.41
C ASP A 53 13.60 10.45 -11.18
N ASP A 54 12.93 11.05 -10.19
CA ASP A 54 13.54 11.51 -8.92
C ASP A 54 13.60 10.43 -7.82
N ALA A 55 13.03 9.25 -8.10
CA ALA A 55 12.86 8.09 -7.23
C ALA A 55 12.02 8.36 -5.97
N LEU A 56 11.16 9.38 -5.98
CA LEU A 56 10.32 9.78 -4.86
C LEU A 56 8.82 9.61 -5.18
N PRO A 57 7.98 9.35 -4.16
CA PRO A 57 6.54 9.41 -4.34
C PRO A 57 6.08 10.85 -4.64
N GLY A 58 5.48 11.06 -5.80
CA GLY A 58 4.84 12.31 -6.21
C GLY A 58 3.33 12.20 -6.39
N LYS A 59 2.66 13.37 -6.43
CA LYS A 59 1.20 13.45 -6.65
C LYS A 59 0.80 13.05 -8.08
N ASP A 60 1.69 13.34 -9.03
CA ASP A 60 1.44 13.13 -10.46
C ASP A 60 1.87 11.73 -10.90
N GLU A 61 2.30 10.86 -9.98
CA GLU A 61 2.66 9.49 -10.35
C GLU A 61 1.45 8.69 -10.80
N ARG A 62 1.63 8.00 -11.91
CA ARG A 62 0.61 7.13 -12.48
C ARG A 62 0.63 5.79 -11.79
N ILE A 63 -0.54 5.31 -11.39
CA ILE A 63 -0.69 4.00 -10.76
C ILE A 63 -0.75 2.92 -11.84
N ASN A 64 0.20 1.99 -11.79
CA ASN A 64 0.16 0.74 -12.57
C ASN A 64 -0.76 -0.29 -11.91
N TYR A 65 -0.60 -0.47 -10.59
CA TYR A 65 -1.39 -1.41 -9.82
C TYR A 65 -1.80 -0.83 -8.47
N VAL A 66 -3.02 -1.15 -8.06
CA VAL A 66 -3.45 -1.06 -6.66
C VAL A 66 -3.42 -2.47 -6.09
N TYR A 67 -2.74 -2.67 -4.97
CA TYR A 67 -2.77 -3.91 -4.21
C TYR A 67 -3.50 -3.69 -2.89
N ILE A 68 -4.52 -4.49 -2.62
CA ILE A 68 -5.20 -4.51 -1.32
C ILE A 68 -4.89 -5.83 -0.64
N THR A 69 -4.35 -5.76 0.58
CA THR A 69 -3.89 -6.96 1.29
C THR A 69 -4.51 -7.10 2.67
N LYS A 70 -4.74 -8.34 3.11
CA LYS A 70 -5.12 -8.67 4.49
C LYS A 70 -4.75 -10.11 4.82
N GLY A 71 -3.99 -10.31 5.90
CA GLY A 71 -3.63 -11.64 6.38
C GLY A 71 -2.84 -12.45 5.36
N GLY A 72 -2.08 -11.78 4.48
CA GLY A 72 -1.28 -12.40 3.43
C GLY A 72 -2.00 -12.56 2.11
N LYS A 73 -3.34 -12.53 2.08
CA LYS A 73 -4.09 -12.49 0.82
C LYS A 73 -3.92 -11.12 0.17
N LEU A 74 -3.62 -11.10 -1.12
CA LEU A 74 -3.52 -9.91 -1.96
C LEU A 74 -4.54 -9.96 -3.09
N ASN A 75 -5.25 -8.86 -3.28
CA ASN A 75 -6.05 -8.58 -4.47
C ASN A 75 -5.35 -7.48 -5.26
N GLY A 76 -4.95 -7.78 -6.50
CA GLY A 76 -4.30 -6.86 -7.41
C GLY A 76 -5.27 -6.33 -8.45
N TYR A 77 -5.25 -5.02 -8.66
CA TYR A 77 -6.04 -4.31 -9.67
C TYR A 77 -5.08 -3.66 -10.65
N GLU A 78 -5.03 -4.15 -11.89
CA GLU A 78 -4.24 -3.58 -12.96
C GLU A 78 -4.95 -2.35 -13.53
N ILE A 79 -4.35 -1.17 -13.43
CA ILE A 79 -4.96 0.07 -13.93
C ILE A 79 -4.39 0.42 -15.30
N GLY A 80 -3.17 0.94 -15.32
CA GLY A 80 -2.64 1.71 -16.46
C GLY A 80 -1.55 1.02 -17.27
N GLY A 81 -1.12 -0.18 -16.87
CA GLY A 81 -0.13 -1.03 -17.56
C GLY A 81 0.86 -0.29 -18.46
N GLY A 82 1.83 0.42 -17.88
CA GLY A 82 3.08 0.87 -18.53
C GLY A 82 2.97 1.82 -19.73
N THR A 83 1.80 2.08 -20.31
CA THR A 83 1.67 2.72 -21.64
C THR A 83 1.03 4.10 -21.51
N VAL A 84 1.75 5.16 -21.88
CA VAL A 84 1.23 6.55 -21.92
C VAL A 84 0.06 6.63 -22.91
N GLY A 85 -1.07 7.22 -22.50
CA GLY A 85 -2.27 7.34 -23.35
C GLY A 85 -3.23 6.15 -23.27
N ALA A 86 -3.14 5.35 -22.20
CA ALA A 86 -4.18 4.37 -21.90
C ALA A 86 -5.54 5.08 -21.72
N ALA A 87 -6.62 4.46 -22.18
CA ALA A 87 -7.98 5.02 -22.06
C ALA A 87 -8.43 5.26 -20.60
N VAL A 88 -7.71 4.67 -19.64
CA VAL A 88 -7.97 4.75 -18.21
C VAL A 88 -6.64 4.95 -17.50
N GLU A 89 -6.51 6.09 -16.81
CA GLU A 89 -5.40 6.42 -15.93
C GLU A 89 -5.94 6.72 -14.53
N LEU A 90 -5.12 6.43 -13.51
CA LEU A 90 -5.36 6.80 -12.12
C LEU A 90 -4.05 7.33 -11.57
N HIS A 91 -4.07 8.51 -10.98
CA HIS A 91 -2.88 9.14 -10.40
C HIS A 91 -2.93 9.09 -8.87
N MET A 92 -1.75 9.21 -8.24
CA MET A 92 -1.66 9.28 -6.78
C MET A 92 -2.53 10.40 -6.20
N ASP A 93 -2.62 11.56 -6.87
CA ASP A 93 -3.46 12.68 -6.45
C ASP A 93 -4.94 12.34 -6.30
N GLU A 94 -5.43 11.34 -7.05
CA GLU A 94 -6.82 10.90 -7.04
C GLU A 94 -7.12 9.94 -5.87
N VAL A 95 -6.10 9.34 -5.25
CA VAL A 95 -6.27 8.33 -4.18
C VAL A 95 -5.75 8.78 -2.81
N VAL A 96 -4.86 9.78 -2.77
CA VAL A 96 -4.26 10.26 -1.51
C VAL A 96 -5.33 10.75 -0.55
N GLY A 97 -5.25 10.26 0.70
CA GLY A 97 -6.18 10.61 1.77
C GLY A 97 -7.56 9.94 1.69
N LYS A 98 -7.84 9.15 0.66
CA LYS A 98 -9.07 8.34 0.59
C LYS A 98 -9.00 7.15 1.53
N ASN A 99 -10.16 6.74 2.03
CA ASN A 99 -10.24 5.49 2.78
C ASN A 99 -10.17 4.27 1.84
N ILE A 100 -9.85 3.10 2.40
CA ILE A 100 -9.65 1.88 1.61
C ILE A 100 -10.85 1.46 0.77
N ASN A 101 -12.09 1.74 1.20
CA ASN A 101 -13.28 1.41 0.43
C ASN A 101 -13.42 2.32 -0.80
N GLU A 102 -13.09 3.59 -0.66
CA GLU A 102 -13.06 4.52 -1.79
C GLU A 102 -11.97 4.14 -2.79
N VAL A 103 -10.77 3.79 -2.30
CA VAL A 103 -9.67 3.34 -3.15
C VAL A 103 -10.04 2.05 -3.87
N ARG A 104 -10.64 1.08 -3.17
CA ARG A 104 -11.11 -0.18 -3.77
C ARG A 104 -12.11 0.08 -4.89
N LYS A 105 -13.11 0.92 -4.64
CA LYS A 105 -14.12 1.28 -5.65
C LYS A 105 -13.47 1.91 -6.89
N LEU A 106 -12.55 2.86 -6.70
CA LEU A 106 -11.82 3.47 -7.82
C LEU A 106 -10.99 2.45 -8.58
N ALA A 107 -10.29 1.56 -7.86
CA ALA A 107 -9.51 0.50 -8.47
C ALA A 107 -10.39 -0.46 -9.29
N GLU A 108 -11.55 -0.86 -8.76
CA GLU A 108 -12.53 -1.71 -9.47
C GLU A 108 -13.09 -1.02 -10.72
N GLU A 109 -13.42 0.27 -10.64
CA GLU A 109 -13.96 1.05 -11.77
C GLU A 109 -12.91 1.30 -12.87
N ARG A 110 -11.63 1.39 -12.50
CA ARG A 110 -10.53 1.77 -13.39
C ARG A 110 -9.65 0.59 -13.80
N SER A 111 -9.93 -0.61 -13.30
CA SER A 111 -9.14 -1.80 -13.57
C SER A 111 -9.38 -2.37 -14.97
N LYS A 112 -8.29 -2.74 -15.64
CA LYS A 112 -8.27 -3.56 -16.86
C LYS A 112 -8.32 -5.06 -16.56
N GLY A 113 -7.91 -5.44 -15.36
CA GLY A 113 -7.79 -6.84 -14.95
C GLY A 113 -7.53 -6.96 -13.46
N THR A 114 -8.04 -8.03 -12.87
CA THR A 114 -7.84 -8.33 -11.44
C THR A 114 -7.21 -9.69 -11.26
N PHE A 115 -6.41 -9.83 -10.23
CA PHE A 115 -5.84 -11.12 -9.84
C PHE A 115 -5.77 -11.24 -8.32
N GLU A 116 -5.60 -12.47 -7.85
CA GLU A 116 -5.41 -12.76 -6.43
C GLU A 116 -4.09 -13.53 -6.21
N VAL A 117 -3.45 -13.27 -5.08
CA VAL A 117 -2.37 -14.08 -4.54
C VAL A 117 -2.78 -14.49 -3.12
N ASP A 118 -2.96 -15.79 -2.90
CA ASP A 118 -3.47 -16.30 -1.62
C ASP A 118 -2.56 -16.01 -0.42
N LYS A 119 -1.26 -15.94 -0.67
CA LYS A 119 -0.25 -15.65 0.33
C LYS A 119 0.94 -14.93 -0.29
N VAL A 120 1.15 -13.69 0.12
CA VAL A 120 2.36 -12.93 -0.19
C VAL A 120 3.53 -13.53 0.57
N THR A 121 4.59 -13.88 -0.16
CA THR A 121 5.87 -14.35 0.37
C THR A 121 6.99 -13.54 -0.23
N ALA A 122 8.14 -13.50 0.43
CA ALA A 122 9.31 -12.82 -0.06
C ALA A 122 10.57 -13.68 -0.01
N LYS A 123 11.53 -13.36 -0.88
CA LYS A 123 12.89 -13.86 -0.81
C LYS A 123 13.85 -12.70 -0.63
N VAL A 124 14.83 -12.85 0.23
CA VAL A 124 15.82 -11.80 0.51
C VAL A 124 17.22 -12.26 0.14
N ILE A 125 18.02 -11.34 -0.39
CA ILE A 125 19.46 -11.51 -0.56
C ILE A 125 20.15 -10.59 0.43
N THR A 126 21.05 -11.15 1.23
CA THR A 126 21.79 -10.45 2.27
C THR A 126 23.19 -10.02 1.77
N ASP A 127 23.77 -9.03 2.43
CA ASP A 127 25.18 -8.67 2.22
C ASP A 127 26.13 -9.79 2.67
N GLY A 128 27.44 -9.65 2.42
CA GLY A 128 28.43 -10.65 2.81
C GLY A 128 28.53 -10.91 4.33
N SER A 129 27.87 -10.10 5.16
CA SER A 129 27.77 -10.33 6.61
C SER A 129 26.54 -11.15 7.01
N GLY A 130 25.57 -11.32 6.11
CA GLY A 130 24.28 -11.96 6.39
C GLY A 130 23.32 -11.13 7.23
N ASN A 131 23.69 -9.91 7.65
CA ASN A 131 22.92 -9.12 8.61
C ASN A 131 21.97 -8.11 7.98
N ASN A 132 22.27 -7.68 6.75
CA ASN A 132 21.49 -6.67 6.05
C ASN A 132 20.96 -7.21 4.74
N THR A 133 19.65 -7.10 4.54
CA THR A 133 19.02 -7.37 3.25
C THR A 133 19.39 -6.27 2.25
N THR A 134 19.90 -6.67 1.09
CA THR A 134 20.29 -5.78 -0.03
C THR A 134 19.29 -5.78 -1.18
N LYS A 135 18.51 -6.85 -1.28
CA LYS A 135 17.49 -7.04 -2.31
C LYS A 135 16.36 -7.90 -1.76
N GLU A 136 15.15 -7.56 -2.14
CA GLU A 136 13.95 -8.29 -1.78
C GLU A 136 13.13 -8.63 -3.04
N GLU A 137 12.71 -9.89 -3.16
CA GLU A 137 11.82 -10.37 -4.21
C GLU A 137 10.46 -10.65 -3.59
N LEU A 138 9.44 -9.87 -3.95
CA LEU A 138 8.07 -10.01 -3.43
C LEU A 138 7.19 -10.77 -4.42
N LYS A 139 6.48 -11.81 -3.95
CA LYS A 139 5.54 -12.57 -4.75
C LYS A 139 4.18 -11.87 -4.84
N ILE A 140 4.09 -10.83 -5.68
CA ILE A 140 2.94 -9.91 -5.74
C ILE A 140 2.40 -9.68 -7.15
N SER A 141 2.99 -10.30 -8.17
CA SER A 141 2.52 -10.24 -9.56
C SER A 141 1.98 -11.58 -10.03
N VAL A 142 1.41 -11.63 -11.24
CA VAL A 142 0.98 -12.86 -11.90
C VAL A 142 1.53 -12.89 -13.33
N TYR A 143 2.19 -13.97 -13.70
CA TYR A 143 2.66 -14.27 -15.06
C TYR A 143 2.13 -15.64 -15.48
N GLU A 144 1.55 -15.75 -16.67
CA GLU A 144 0.91 -16.99 -17.16
C GLU A 144 -0.07 -17.63 -16.15
N ASN A 145 -0.88 -16.78 -15.49
CA ASN A 145 -1.83 -17.18 -14.44
C ASN A 145 -1.21 -17.84 -13.20
N LYS A 146 0.10 -17.61 -12.96
CA LYS A 146 0.81 -18.09 -11.77
C LYS A 146 1.41 -16.90 -11.01
N PRO A 147 1.38 -16.89 -9.67
CA PRO A 147 2.01 -15.82 -8.91
C PRO A 147 3.52 -15.78 -9.15
N ASP A 148 4.04 -14.59 -9.38
CA ASP A 148 5.44 -14.32 -9.76
C ASP A 148 6.06 -13.24 -8.85
N TYR A 149 7.38 -13.11 -8.94
CA TYR A 149 8.19 -12.24 -8.10
C TYR A 149 8.57 -10.93 -8.79
N LEU A 150 8.38 -9.83 -8.08
CA LEU A 150 8.97 -8.54 -8.43
C LEU A 150 10.20 -8.27 -7.56
N THR A 151 11.27 -7.75 -8.16
CA THR A 151 12.54 -7.52 -7.47
C THR A 151 12.66 -6.06 -7.06
N PHE A 152 13.14 -5.81 -5.84
CA PHE A 152 13.33 -4.49 -5.25
C PHE A 152 14.74 -4.37 -4.65
N VAL A 153 15.38 -3.21 -4.83
CA VAL A 153 16.82 -3.02 -4.51
C VAL A 153 17.12 -1.72 -3.76
N SER A 154 16.16 -0.83 -3.62
CA SER A 154 16.34 0.41 -2.89
C SER A 154 15.05 0.83 -2.18
N LEU A 155 15.20 1.70 -1.19
CA LEU A 155 14.09 2.23 -0.39
C LEU A 155 13.71 3.61 -0.93
N THR A 156 12.43 3.97 -0.81
CA THR A 156 11.93 5.30 -1.13
C THR A 156 10.98 5.79 -0.03
N SER A 157 10.91 7.11 0.13
CA SER A 157 9.96 7.76 1.01
C SER A 157 9.71 9.20 0.59
N GLY A 158 8.48 9.68 0.76
CA GLY A 158 8.11 11.04 0.41
C GLY A 158 6.78 11.45 1.02
N GLN A 159 6.40 12.69 0.73
CA GLN A 159 5.15 13.27 1.18
C GLN A 159 4.32 13.64 -0.05
N ILE A 160 3.07 13.17 -0.09
CA ILE A 160 2.09 13.57 -1.09
C ILE A 160 0.96 14.28 -0.35
N ARG A 161 0.79 15.58 -0.63
CA ARG A 161 -0.11 16.47 0.12
C ARG A 161 0.21 16.44 1.63
N ASP A 162 -0.74 16.07 2.48
CA ASP A 162 -0.59 15.97 3.95
C ASP A 162 -0.26 14.55 4.42
N LYS A 163 -0.06 13.60 3.50
CA LYS A 163 0.19 12.17 3.77
C LYS A 163 1.62 11.77 3.46
N TYR A 164 2.12 10.77 4.17
CA TYR A 164 3.49 10.27 4.04
C TYR A 164 3.46 8.86 3.46
N TYR A 165 4.37 8.60 2.53
CA TYR A 165 4.48 7.32 1.85
C TYR A 165 5.91 6.81 1.95
N ALA A 166 6.05 5.49 2.07
CA ALA A 166 7.33 4.81 2.02
C ALA A 166 7.18 3.45 1.33
N GLY A 167 8.30 2.90 0.90
CA GLY A 167 8.34 1.59 0.29
C GLY A 167 9.62 1.39 -0.50
N TYR A 168 9.50 0.70 -1.64
CA TYR A 168 10.65 0.18 -2.38
C TYR A 168 10.70 0.69 -3.82
N ILE A 169 11.90 0.68 -4.39
CA ILE A 169 12.18 0.94 -5.81
C ILE A 169 12.47 -0.40 -6.49
N ALA A 170 11.76 -0.66 -7.59
CA ALA A 170 11.87 -1.90 -8.32
C ALA A 170 13.15 -1.98 -9.18
N TYR A 171 13.57 -3.21 -9.46
CA TYR A 171 14.68 -3.53 -10.34
C TYR A 171 14.15 -4.30 -11.54
N THR A 172 14.12 -3.66 -12.71
CA THR A 172 13.65 -4.26 -13.95
C THR A 172 14.75 -4.19 -15.02
N ASN A 173 14.85 -5.19 -15.90
CA ASN A 173 15.77 -5.21 -17.05
C ASN A 173 17.25 -4.92 -16.74
N SER A 174 17.75 -5.38 -15.58
CA SER A 174 19.16 -5.23 -15.16
C SER A 174 19.61 -3.78 -14.89
N LEU A 175 18.67 -2.85 -14.68
CA LEU A 175 18.93 -1.51 -14.18
C LEU A 175 17.99 -1.25 -12.99
N VAL A 176 18.37 -0.35 -12.08
CA VAL A 176 17.40 0.22 -11.14
C VAL A 176 16.38 0.93 -12.04
N SER A 177 15.13 0.47 -12.04
CA SER A 177 14.06 1.18 -12.73
C SER A 177 13.84 2.43 -11.91
N SER A 178 14.52 3.53 -12.25
CA SER A 178 14.31 4.82 -11.59
C SER A 178 12.84 5.22 -11.60
N GLY A 179 12.06 4.63 -12.52
CA GLY A 179 10.66 4.89 -12.73
C GLY A 179 9.65 3.96 -12.05
N ASP A 180 9.97 2.94 -11.24
CA ASP A 180 8.93 2.05 -10.67
C ASP A 180 9.01 1.93 -9.14
N LEU A 181 7.99 2.44 -8.45
CA LEU A 181 7.91 2.42 -6.98
C LEU A 181 6.78 1.51 -6.50
N LEU A 182 7.00 0.82 -5.38
CA LEU A 182 5.96 0.15 -4.60
C LEU A 182 5.85 0.85 -3.25
N ILE A 183 4.74 1.55 -3.01
CA ILE A 183 4.59 2.44 -1.86
C ILE A 183 3.30 2.19 -1.08
N THR A 184 3.30 2.50 0.20
CA THR A 184 2.11 2.51 1.07
C THR A 184 2.14 3.71 2.02
N GLU A 185 0.99 4.09 2.54
CA GLU A 185 0.89 5.19 3.51
C GLU A 185 1.52 4.78 4.85
N VAL A 186 2.30 5.69 5.42
CA VAL A 186 2.99 5.51 6.69
C VAL A 186 2.77 6.71 7.61
N SER A 187 3.05 6.54 8.90
CA SER A 187 3.11 7.69 9.82
C SER A 187 4.31 8.58 9.50
N LYS A 188 4.20 9.88 9.78
CA LYS A 188 5.29 10.85 9.57
C LYS A 188 6.60 10.35 10.20
N GLY A 189 7.67 10.32 9.41
CA GLY A 189 9.01 9.92 9.84
C GLY A 189 9.25 8.42 9.89
N ASN A 190 8.24 7.58 9.59
CA ASN A 190 8.45 6.16 9.40
C ASN A 190 9.06 5.89 8.02
N VAL A 191 9.90 4.87 7.98
CA VAL A 191 10.43 4.24 6.77
C VAL A 191 10.04 2.76 6.77
N ILE A 192 10.04 2.13 5.61
CA ILE A 192 9.87 0.69 5.47
C ILE A 192 11.21 0.13 5.02
N ASN A 193 11.86 -0.64 5.89
CA ASN A 193 13.11 -1.32 5.55
C ASN A 193 12.80 -2.63 4.84
N PHE A 194 13.78 -3.18 4.10
CA PHE A 194 13.65 -4.54 3.61
C PHE A 194 13.39 -5.54 4.74
N ASP A 195 12.59 -6.55 4.43
CA ASP A 195 12.31 -7.63 5.34
C ASP A 195 13.58 -8.41 5.69
N LYS A 196 13.57 -9.01 6.88
CA LYS A 196 14.59 -9.99 7.30
C LYS A 196 14.01 -11.40 7.15
N ALA A 197 14.87 -12.34 6.79
CA ALA A 197 14.46 -13.75 6.73
C ALA A 197 13.92 -14.22 8.09
N ASP A 198 12.72 -14.79 8.07
CA ASP A 198 12.02 -15.34 9.23
C ASP A 198 11.72 -16.85 9.08
N GLY A 199 12.01 -17.41 7.90
CA GLY A 199 11.79 -18.82 7.56
C GLY A 199 10.31 -19.20 7.42
N LYS A 200 9.39 -18.23 7.31
CA LYS A 200 7.95 -18.44 7.22
C LYS A 200 7.30 -17.66 6.08
N ILE A 201 7.46 -16.34 6.10
CA ILE A 201 6.94 -15.41 5.08
C ILE A 201 8.09 -14.98 4.19
N VAL A 202 9.27 -14.81 4.80
CA VAL A 202 10.47 -14.27 4.18
C VAL A 202 11.58 -15.31 4.28
N GLU A 203 12.03 -15.81 3.14
CA GLU A 203 13.09 -16.80 3.06
C GLU A 203 14.38 -16.18 2.50
N GLU A 204 15.53 -16.70 2.90
CA GLU A 204 16.80 -16.31 2.28
C GLU A 204 16.97 -17.01 0.93
N LYS A 205 17.32 -16.23 -0.10
CA LYS A 205 17.59 -16.76 -1.44
C LYS A 205 18.95 -17.43 -1.45
N LYS A 206 18.94 -18.77 -1.54
CA LYS A 206 20.14 -19.60 -1.66
C LYS A 206 20.73 -19.58 -3.06
#